data_AF-A0A654L154-F1
#
_entry.id   AF-A0A654L154-F1
#
_cell.length_a   1.000
_cell.length_b   1.000
_cell.length_c   1.000
_cell.angle_alpha   90.00
_cell.angle_beta   90.00
_cell.angle_gamma   90.00
#
_symmetry.space_group_name_H-M   'P 1'
#
loop_
_entity.id
_entity.type
_entity.pdbx_description
1 polymer ?
#
loop_
_entity_poly.entity_id
_entity_poly.type
_entity_poly.pdbx_seq_one_letter_code
_entity_poly.pdbx_strand_id
1 'polypeptide(L)' 'MFELIPINRKSKLREIRIIKAFLISAFVLCLLILYIEYQKYAHINWKFVFISCLCMIWDFDLNRKIKELKVQIKSD' A
#
# COMPACT_ATOMS: atom_id res chain seq x y z
N MET A 1 34.82 2.83 -10.02
CA MET A 1 33.72 1.87 -9.83
C MET A 1 32.60 2.63 -9.13
N PHE A 2 31.65 3.15 -9.92
CA PHE A 2 30.66 4.12 -9.44
C PHE A 2 29.68 3.49 -8.44
N GLU A 3 29.28 4.29 -7.46
CA GLU A 3 28.32 3.99 -6.41
C GLU A 3 26.95 3.55 -6.96
N LEU A 4 26.74 2.25 -7.19
CA LEU A 4 25.42 1.71 -7.55
C LEU A 4 24.48 1.51 -6.33
N ILE A 5 24.99 1.68 -5.12
CA ILE A 5 24.25 1.43 -3.86
C ILE A 5 23.27 2.54 -3.43
N PRO A 6 23.57 3.86 -3.52
CA PRO A 6 22.61 4.89 -3.11
C PRO A 6 21.47 5.08 -4.12
N ILE A 7 21.70 4.79 -5.40
CA ILE A 7 20.66 4.82 -6.45
C ILE A 7 19.55 3.80 -6.15
N ASN A 8 19.92 2.60 -5.71
CA ASN A 8 18.96 1.52 -5.51
C ASN A 8 18.04 1.75 -4.28
N ARG A 9 18.52 2.44 -3.24
CA ARG A 9 17.70 2.77 -2.06
C ARG A 9 16.70 3.91 -2.33
N LYS A 10 17.11 4.94 -3.07
CA LYS A 10 16.19 6.02 -3.49
C LYS A 10 15.15 5.56 -4.52
N SER A 11 15.53 4.67 -5.45
CA SER A 11 14.57 4.06 -6.41
C SER A 11 13.58 3.14 -5.71
N LYS A 12 14.01 2.29 -4.76
CA LYS A 12 13.12 1.47 -3.92
C LYS A 12 12.08 2.30 -3.17
N LEU A 13 12.45 3.45 -2.62
CA LEU A 13 11.49 4.37 -1.97
C LEU A 13 10.47 4.99 -2.94
N ARG A 14 10.80 5.13 -4.23
CA ARG A 14 9.83 5.55 -5.25
C ARG A 14 8.88 4.40 -5.59
N GLU A 15 9.41 3.21 -5.79
CA GLU A 15 8.64 2.00 -6.09
C GLU A 15 7.62 1.70 -4.97
N ILE A 16 8.06 1.72 -3.72
CA ILE A 16 7.17 1.52 -2.55
C ILE A 16 6.07 2.59 -2.48
N ARG A 17 6.38 3.85 -2.84
CA ARG A 17 5.37 4.92 -2.90
C ARG A 17 4.34 4.68 -4.01
N ILE A 18 4.77 4.20 -5.17
CA ILE A 18 3.87 3.85 -6.28
C ILE A 18 2.95 2.70 -5.86
N ILE A 19 3.51 1.64 -5.26
CA ILE A 19 2.74 0.50 -4.75
C ILE A 19 1.72 0.98 -3.70
N LYS A 20 2.13 1.86 -2.78
CA LYS A 20 1.23 2.43 -1.76
C LYS A 20 0.07 3.21 -2.40
N ALA A 21 0.35 4.07 -3.39
CA ALA A 21 -0.69 4.81 -4.10
C ALA A 21 -1.67 3.88 -4.84
N PHE A 22 -1.14 2.83 -5.48
CA PHE A 22 -1.94 1.81 -6.13
C PHE A 22 -2.84 1.06 -5.13
N LEU A 23 -2.29 0.68 -3.98
CA LEU A 23 -3.02 0.01 -2.90
C LEU A 23 -4.20 0.86 -2.39
N ILE A 24 -3.98 2.17 -2.20
CA ILE A 24 -5.03 3.11 -1.80
C ILE A 24 -6.12 3.20 -2.87
N SER A 25 -5.76 3.26 -4.15
CA SER A 25 -6.75 3.28 -5.23
C SER A 25 -7.61 2.01 -5.26
N ALA A 26 -7.01 0.83 -5.08
CA ALA A 26 -7.71 -0.45 -5.01
C ALA A 26 -8.66 -0.52 -3.80
N PHE A 27 -8.23 0.02 -2.66
CA PHE A 27 -9.05 0.12 -1.45
C PHE A 27 -10.29 0.98 -1.66
N VAL A 28 -10.14 2.15 -2.29
CA VAL A 28 -11.26 3.05 -2.60
C VAL A 28 -12.25 2.38 -3.56
N LEU A 29 -11.76 1.66 -4.58
CA LEU A 29 -12.61 0.89 -5.49
C LEU A 29 -13.39 -0.21 -4.75
N CYS A 30 -12.75 -0.93 -3.82
CA CYS A 30 -13.44 -1.94 -3.02
C CYS A 30 -14.56 -1.34 -2.16
N LEU A 31 -14.33 -0.16 -1.56
CA LEU A 31 -15.35 0.55 -0.78
C LEU A 31 -16.52 1.03 -1.65
N LEU A 32 -16.24 1.50 -2.87
CA LEU A 32 -17.27 1.88 -3.84
C LEU A 32 -18.16 0.69 -4.22
N ILE A 33 -17.55 -0.47 -4.49
CA ILE A 33 -18.30 -1.70 -4.80
C ILE A 33 -19.15 -2.13 -3.61
N LEU A 34 -18.57 -2.13 -2.40
CA LEU A 34 -19.29 -2.42 -1.14
C LEU A 34 -20.49 -1.49 -0.95
N TYR A 35 -20.31 -0.19 -1.21
CA TYR A 35 -21.36 0.79 -1.08
C TYR A 35 -22.52 0.55 -2.07
N ILE A 36 -22.19 0.24 -3.34
CA ILE A 36 -23.19 -0.09 -4.35
C ILE A 36 -23.93 -1.39 -3.99
N GLU A 37 -23.21 -2.43 -3.56
CA GLU A 37 -23.82 -3.70 -3.14
C GLU A 37 -24.73 -3.51 -1.91
N TYR A 38 -24.28 -2.72 -0.93
CA TYR A 38 -25.06 -2.41 0.26
C TYR A 38 -26.36 -1.68 -0.08
N GLN A 39 -26.29 -0.66 -0.95
CA GLN A 39 -27.47 0.09 -1.40
C GLN A 39 -28.45 -0.77 -2.21
N LYS A 40 -27.95 -1.64 -3.10
CA LYS A 40 -28.81 -2.45 -3.99
C LYS A 40 -29.42 -3.68 -3.33
N TYR A 41 -28.64 -4.38 -2.50
CA TYR A 41 -28.98 -5.72 -2.03
C TYR A 41 -29.19 -5.79 -0.52
N ALA A 42 -28.94 -4.70 0.23
CA ALA A 42 -28.92 -4.67 1.70
C ALA A 42 -28.04 -5.77 2.34
N HIS A 43 -27.13 -6.34 1.55
CA HIS A 43 -26.21 -7.40 1.95
C HIS A 43 -24.79 -6.89 1.87
N ILE A 44 -24.03 -7.17 2.93
CA ILE A 44 -22.60 -6.85 2.99
C ILE A 44 -21.82 -8.07 2.51
N ASN A 45 -21.08 -7.91 1.42
CA ASN A 45 -20.22 -8.96 0.89
C ASN A 45 -18.89 -8.97 1.67
N TRP A 46 -18.77 -9.94 2.57
CA TRP A 46 -17.61 -10.13 3.44
C TRP A 46 -16.28 -10.27 2.70
N LYS A 47 -16.29 -10.66 1.41
CA LYS A 47 -15.08 -10.73 0.59
C LYS A 47 -14.38 -9.37 0.46
N PHE A 48 -15.15 -8.30 0.21
CA PHE A 48 -14.58 -6.95 0.09
C PHE A 48 -14.16 -6.37 1.45
N VAL A 49 -14.83 -6.77 2.53
CA VAL A 49 -14.40 -6.48 3.90
C VAL A 49 -13.04 -7.14 4.19
N PHE A 50 -12.85 -8.38 3.74
CA PHE A 50 -11.57 -9.07 3.90
C PHE A 50 -10.44 -8.43 3.07
N ILE A 51 -10.74 -8.04 1.82
CA ILE A 51 -9.77 -7.34 0.95
C ILE A 51 -9.37 -5.99 1.55
N SER A 52 -10.33 -5.23 2.08
CA SER A 52 -10.05 -3.94 2.72
C SER A 52 -9.18 -4.09 3.98
N CYS A 53 -9.42 -5.11 4.81
CA CYS A 53 -8.52 -5.45 5.93
C CYS A 53 -7.10 -5.82 5.47
N LEU A 54 -6.98 -6.65 4.42
CA LEU A 54 -5.67 -7.00 3.85
C LEU A 54 -4.92 -5.77 3.32
N CYS A 55 -5.61 -4.85 2.65
CA CYS A 55 -5.01 -3.58 2.22
C CYS A 55 -4.47 -2.77 3.41
N MET A 56 -5.19 -2.72 4.54
CA MET A 56 -4.71 -2.04 5.74
C MET A 56 -3.43 -2.66 6.31
N ILE A 57 -3.37 -4.00 6.38
CA ILE A 57 -2.18 -4.72 6.86
C ILE A 57 -0.99 -4.46 5.94
N TRP A 58 -1.22 -4.47 4.63
CA TRP A 58 -0.17 -4.22 3.65
C TRP A 58 0.31 -2.77 3.69
N ASP A 59 -0.58 -1.79 3.91
CA ASP A 59 -0.19 -0.39 4.11
C ASP A 59 0.74 -0.22 5.33
N PHE A 60 0.42 -0.92 6.43
CA PHE A 60 1.24 -0.91 7.63
C PHE A 60 2.64 -1.50 7.38
N ASP A 61 2.73 -2.63 6.69
CA ASP A 61 4.01 -3.25 6.33
C ASP A 61 4.84 -2.37 5.38
N LEU A 62 4.20 -1.76 4.37
CA LEU A 62 4.83 -0.78 3.47
C LEU A 62 5.37 0.42 4.26
N ASN A 63 4.60 0.96 5.21
CA ASN A 63 5.05 2.08 6.04
C ASN A 63 6.25 1.72 6.91
N ARG A 64 6.26 0.52 7.47
CA ARG A 64 7.40 0.01 8.23
C ARG A 64 8.65 -0.10 7.34
N LYS A 65 8.52 -0.70 6.16
CA LYS A 65 9.62 -0.79 5.18
C LYS A 65 10.16 0.58 4.77
N ILE A 66 9.29 1.58 4.55
CA ILE A 66 9.73 2.97 4.29
C ILE A 66 10.56 3.51 5.44
N LYS A 67 10.13 3.28 6.69
CA LYS A 67 10.81 3.78 7.89
C LYS A 67 12.19 3.14 8.04
N GLU A 68 12.29 1.82 7.87
CA GLU A 68 13.56 1.08 7.87
C GLU A 68 14.51 1.57 6.76
N LEU A 69 14.01 1.73 5.53
CA LEU A 69 14.79 2.28 4.41
C LEU A 69 15.28 3.71 4.67
N LYS A 70 14.47 4.56 5.30
CA LYS A 70 14.88 5.92 5.69
C LYS A 70 15.98 5.92 6.74
N VAL A 71 15.92 5.01 7.72
CA VAL A 71 16.96 4.88 8.75
C VAL A 71 18.28 4.44 8.12
N GLN A 72 18.25 3.42 7.24
CA GLN A 72 19.45 2.94 6.54
C GLN A 72 20.09 3.98 5.61
N ILE A 73 19.32 4.93 5.06
CA ILE A 73 19.87 6.02 4.24
C ILE A 73 20.51 7.11 5.10
N LYS A 74 20.10 7.28 6.35
CA LYS A 74 20.63 8.32 7.26
C LYS A 74 21.88 7.86 8.03
N SER A 75 22.08 6.54 8.15
CA SER A 75 23.25 5.95 8.79
C SER A 75 24.45 5.76 7.85
N ASP A 76 24.25 5.91 6.53
CA ASP A 76 25.30 6.07 5.51
C ASP A 76 25.64 7.55 5.35
#